data_AF-A0A536L8F7-F1
#
_entry.id   AF-A0A536L8F7-F1
#
_cell.length_a   1.000
_cell.length_b   1.000
_cell.length_c   1.000
_cell.angle_alpha   90.00
_cell.angle_beta   90.00
_cell.angle_gamma   90.00
#
_symmetry.space_group_name_H-M   'P 1'
#
loop_
_entity.id
_entity.type
_entity.pdbx_description
1 polymer ?
#
loop_
_entity_poly.entity_id
_entity_poly.type
_entity_poly.pdbx_seq_one_letter_code
_entity_poly.pdbx_strand_id
1 'polypeptide(L)'
;MTDQNPAPPAEAPVDPLFTHPASPFERTNPPSPVAFPSPPLPLGPATFITPMATLTAYKTQIQFGFAMLAYLMVLVGSVTVVRANPEAGWRYWVAVLPVLPAGIVIWLVVRQLGRLDEVQKRTQMQAIGFALAATGLVTFGYGFLEGAGLPQLSSIFVLPMMAAFWGLGLLGLALRYRFRR
;
A
#
# COMPACT_ATOMS: atom_id res chain seq x y z
N MET A 1 -45.38 8.71 61.46
CA MET A 1 -45.11 8.58 60.02
C MET A 1 -43.64 8.88 59.85
N THR A 2 -42.86 7.82 59.74
CA THR A 2 -41.40 7.83 59.86
C THR A 2 -40.86 7.40 58.50
N ASP A 3 -40.34 8.33 57.70
CA ASP A 3 -39.50 8.00 56.55
C ASP A 3 -38.07 8.40 56.90
N GLN A 4 -37.34 7.42 57.42
CA GLN A 4 -35.92 7.50 57.70
C GLN A 4 -35.20 7.10 56.41
N ASN A 5 -34.74 8.10 55.65
CA ASN A 5 -33.90 7.88 54.47
C ASN A 5 -32.62 7.13 54.91
N PRO A 6 -32.31 5.93 54.38
CA PRO A 6 -31.11 5.21 54.78
C PRO A 6 -29.87 5.99 54.34
N ALA A 7 -28.92 6.17 55.25
CA ALA A 7 -27.64 6.82 54.94
C ALA A 7 -26.92 6.05 53.83
N PRO A 8 -26.27 6.74 52.87
CA PRO A 8 -25.47 6.08 51.85
C PRO A 8 -24.39 5.22 52.51
N PRO A 9 -24.07 4.03 51.95
CA PRO A 9 -23.03 3.17 52.50
C PRO A 9 -21.71 3.95 52.56
N ALA A 10 -21.06 3.92 53.72
CA ALA A 10 -19.80 4.62 53.94
C ALA A 10 -18.80 4.25 52.85
N GLU A 11 -18.37 5.24 52.05
CA GLU A 11 -17.26 5.07 51.12
C GLU A 11 -16.05 4.61 51.92
N ALA A 12 -15.66 3.35 51.72
CA ALA A 12 -14.46 2.82 52.35
C ALA A 12 -13.26 3.69 51.92
N PRO A 13 -12.38 4.11 52.85
CA PRO A 13 -11.22 4.91 52.51
C PRO A 13 -10.42 4.25 51.39
N VAL A 14 -10.19 4.99 50.31
CA VAL A 14 -9.41 4.50 49.16
C VAL A 14 -7.94 4.43 49.60
N ASP A 15 -7.45 3.23 49.86
CA ASP A 15 -6.06 2.99 50.26
C ASP A 15 -5.12 3.40 49.11
N PRO A 16 -4.21 4.39 49.30
CA PRO A 16 -3.32 4.81 48.23
C PRO A 16 -2.41 3.65 47.81
N LEU A 17 -2.29 3.45 46.49
CA LEU A 17 -1.51 2.37 45.85
C LEU A 17 -0.01 2.28 46.26
N PHE A 18 0.47 3.16 47.13
CA PHE A 18 1.87 3.33 47.48
C PHE A 18 2.15 3.26 48.98
N THR A 19 1.15 2.99 49.83
CA THR A 19 1.35 2.95 51.30
C THR A 19 2.05 1.67 51.77
N HIS A 20 1.99 0.58 50.98
CA HIS A 20 2.61 -0.71 51.28
C HIS A 20 3.80 -0.96 50.34
N PRO A 21 5.06 -0.79 50.78
CA PRO A 21 6.22 -1.27 50.01
C PRO A 21 6.09 -2.78 49.86
N ALA A 22 6.21 -3.29 48.63
CA ALA A 22 5.95 -4.69 48.28
C ALA A 22 6.67 -5.68 49.22
N SER A 23 5.97 -6.12 50.27
CA SER A 23 6.47 -7.05 51.26
C SER A 23 6.36 -8.47 50.69
N PRO A 24 7.42 -9.29 50.73
CA PRO A 24 7.37 -10.68 50.24
C PRO A 24 6.39 -11.56 51.03
N PHE A 25 5.92 -11.09 52.20
CA PHE A 25 5.06 -11.83 53.11
C PHE A 25 3.59 -11.41 53.04
N GLU A 26 3.27 -10.31 52.35
CA GLU A 26 1.87 -9.95 52.07
C GLU A 26 1.46 -10.57 50.73
N ARG A 27 0.46 -11.45 50.76
CA ARG A 27 -0.21 -11.86 49.52
C ARG A 27 -0.94 -10.64 48.97
N THR A 28 -0.48 -10.16 47.82
CA THR A 28 -1.21 -9.16 47.02
C THR A 28 -2.54 -9.77 46.61
N ASN A 29 -3.61 -9.45 47.33
CA ASN A 29 -4.93 -9.66 46.79
C ASN A 29 -5.09 -8.71 45.59
N PRO A 30 -5.59 -9.18 44.44
CA PRO A 30 -5.85 -8.30 43.31
C PRO A 30 -6.74 -7.15 43.81
N PRO A 31 -6.42 -5.89 43.48
CA PRO A 31 -7.23 -4.76 43.90
C PRO A 31 -8.68 -4.99 43.47
N SER A 32 -9.62 -4.59 44.35
CA SER A 32 -11.04 -4.50 44.02
C SER A 32 -11.20 -3.91 42.62
N PRO A 33 -11.96 -4.54 41.70
CA PRO A 33 -12.14 -4.02 40.35
C PRO A 33 -12.66 -2.59 40.41
N VAL A 34 -11.78 -1.62 40.15
CA VAL A 34 -12.19 -0.23 39.99
C VAL A 34 -12.97 -0.17 38.69
N ALA A 35 -14.25 0.17 38.77
CA ALA A 35 -15.09 0.41 37.60
C ALA A 35 -14.53 1.63 36.85
N PHE A 36 -13.61 1.39 35.90
CA PHE A 36 -13.23 2.40 34.94
C PHE A 36 -14.48 2.76 34.13
N PRO A 37 -14.85 4.05 34.03
CA PRO A 37 -15.90 4.45 33.11
C PRO A 37 -15.50 3.93 31.73
N SER A 38 -16.31 3.02 31.20
CA SER A 38 -16.08 2.45 29.88
C SER A 38 -15.95 3.62 28.90
N PRO A 39 -14.95 3.64 27.99
CA PRO A 39 -14.93 4.64 26.94
C PRO A 39 -16.31 4.64 26.27
N PRO A 40 -16.90 5.81 25.98
CA PRO A 40 -18.27 5.91 25.51
C PRO A 40 -18.44 4.94 24.33
N LEU A 41 -19.41 4.04 24.47
CA LEU A 41 -19.72 3.03 23.48
C LEU A 41 -19.83 3.73 22.12
N PRO A 42 -19.11 3.24 21.09
CA PRO A 42 -19.26 3.78 19.75
C PRO A 42 -20.73 3.65 19.35
N LEU A 43 -21.39 4.80 19.19
CA LEU A 43 -22.77 4.89 18.74
C LEU A 43 -22.86 4.27 17.34
N GLY A 44 -23.35 3.04 17.27
CA GLY A 44 -23.90 2.42 16.06
C GLY A 44 -23.01 1.39 15.36
N PRO A 45 -23.64 0.48 14.57
CA PRO A 45 -22.97 -0.61 13.86
C PRO A 45 -22.10 -0.17 12.65
N ALA A 46 -21.76 1.12 12.52
CA ALA A 46 -21.10 1.66 11.34
C ALA A 46 -19.61 2.00 11.53
N THR A 47 -19.08 1.94 12.76
CA THR A 47 -17.79 2.61 13.07
C THR A 47 -16.55 1.71 13.03
N PHE A 48 -16.68 0.39 12.79
CA PHE A 48 -15.50 -0.47 12.71
C PHE A 48 -15.41 -1.17 11.37
N ILE A 49 -14.35 -0.81 10.65
CA ILE A 49 -13.82 -1.44 9.44
C ILE A 49 -14.59 -1.09 8.15
N THR A 50 -14.57 0.18 7.78
CA THR A 50 -14.37 0.50 6.36
C THR A 50 -12.88 0.43 6.07
N PRO A 51 -12.37 -0.47 5.20
CA PRO A 51 -11.10 -0.22 4.56
C PRO A 51 -11.37 0.97 3.65
N MET A 52 -11.18 2.17 4.19
CA MET A 52 -11.00 3.36 3.38
C MET A 52 -9.78 3.08 2.50
N ALA A 53 -10.01 2.48 1.34
CA ALA A 53 -9.22 2.79 0.17
C ALA A 53 -9.48 4.29 -0.08
N THR A 54 -8.79 5.10 0.72
CA THR A 54 -8.93 6.56 0.80
C THR A 54 -8.79 7.08 -0.62
N LEU A 55 -9.68 7.97 -1.03
CA LEU A 55 -9.72 8.59 -2.36
C LEU A 55 -8.35 9.06 -2.89
N THR A 56 -7.42 9.36 -1.97
CA THR A 56 -6.00 9.66 -2.20
C THR A 56 -5.21 8.55 -2.90
N ALA A 57 -5.46 7.28 -2.56
CA ALA A 57 -4.83 6.12 -3.20
C ALA A 57 -5.28 6.00 -4.66
N TYR A 58 -6.58 6.20 -4.91
CA TYR A 58 -7.15 6.19 -6.27
C TYR A 58 -6.59 7.34 -7.12
N LYS A 59 -6.53 8.55 -6.56
CA LYS A 59 -5.96 9.73 -7.24
C LYS A 59 -4.48 9.53 -7.59
N THR A 60 -3.71 8.93 -6.68
CA THR A 60 -2.30 8.63 -6.89
C THR A 60 -2.09 7.54 -7.95
N GLN A 61 -2.91 6.49 -7.92
CA GLN A 61 -2.86 5.42 -8.92
C GLN A 61 -3.21 5.93 -10.32
N ILE A 62 -4.17 6.86 -10.43
CA ILE A 62 -4.49 7.53 -11.69
C ILE A 62 -3.32 8.39 -12.18
N GLN A 63 -2.66 9.15 -11.30
CA GLN A 63 -1.46 9.92 -11.65
C GLN A 63 -0.31 9.03 -12.11
N PHE A 64 -0.09 7.90 -11.45
CA PHE A 64 0.88 6.89 -11.89
C PHE A 64 0.50 6.31 -13.25
N GLY A 65 -0.78 5.99 -13.48
CA GLY A 65 -1.29 5.52 -14.77
C GLY A 65 -1.06 6.53 -15.89
N PHE A 66 -1.32 7.83 -15.64
CA PHE A 66 -1.01 8.89 -16.60
C PHE A 66 0.48 9.06 -16.85
N ALA A 67 1.31 9.01 -15.80
CA ALA A 67 2.76 9.10 -15.93
C ALA A 67 3.32 7.90 -16.72
N MET A 68 2.77 6.71 -16.51
CA MET A 68 3.10 5.50 -17.26
C MET A 68 2.68 5.60 -18.73
N LEU A 69 1.47 6.10 -18.99
CA LEU A 69 0.98 6.32 -20.35
C LEU A 69 1.83 7.36 -21.08
N ALA A 70 2.20 8.46 -20.42
CA ALA A 70 3.13 9.44 -20.96
C ALA A 70 4.51 8.82 -21.27
N TYR A 71 5.06 8.02 -20.35
CA TYR A 71 6.29 7.25 -20.60
C TYR A 71 6.17 6.36 -21.84
N LEU A 72 5.08 5.59 -21.96
CA LEU A 72 4.83 4.73 -23.11
C LEU A 72 4.73 5.51 -24.42
N MET A 73 4.03 6.65 -24.42
CA MET A 73 3.93 7.52 -25.60
C MET A 73 5.31 8.04 -26.03
N VAL A 74 6.14 8.48 -25.08
CA VAL A 74 7.50 8.95 -25.35
C VAL A 74 8.39 7.82 -25.86
N LEU A 75 8.29 6.63 -25.25
CA LEU A 75 9.05 5.46 -25.68
C LEU A 75 8.69 5.04 -27.11
N VAL A 76 7.40 4.91 -27.40
CA VAL A 76 6.93 4.53 -28.75
C VAL A 76 7.33 5.60 -29.77
N GLY A 77 7.16 6.88 -29.44
CA GLY A 77 7.57 8.00 -30.29
C GLY A 77 9.08 8.05 -30.56
N SER A 78 9.90 7.81 -29.53
CA SER A 78 11.35 7.73 -29.67
C SER A 78 11.75 6.59 -30.62
N VAL A 79 11.19 5.39 -30.42
CA VAL A 79 11.51 4.22 -31.25
C VAL A 79 11.06 4.42 -32.70
N THR A 80 9.88 4.98 -32.95
CA THR A 80 9.40 5.24 -34.32
C THR A 80 10.27 6.28 -35.04
N VAL A 81 10.63 7.37 -34.37
CA VAL A 81 11.49 8.42 -34.95
C VAL A 81 12.89 7.90 -35.26
N VAL A 82 13.48 7.11 -34.36
CA VAL A 82 14.81 6.50 -34.56
C VAL A 82 14.78 5.49 -35.71
N ARG A 83 13.72 4.66 -35.81
CA ARG A 83 13.56 3.70 -36.90
C ARG A 83 13.35 4.38 -38.26
N ALA A 84 12.67 5.53 -38.29
CA ALA A 84 12.46 6.30 -39.51
C ALA A 84 13.72 7.05 -39.98
N ASN A 85 14.69 7.30 -39.10
CA ASN A 85 15.89 8.09 -39.38
C ASN A 85 17.17 7.32 -39.00
N PRO A 86 17.48 6.20 -39.67
CA PRO A 86 18.59 5.33 -39.29
C PRO A 86 19.95 6.01 -39.43
N GLU A 87 20.17 6.87 -40.43
CA GLU A 87 21.47 7.52 -40.69
C GLU A 87 21.69 8.81 -39.88
N ALA A 88 20.71 9.24 -39.08
CA ALA A 88 20.78 10.53 -38.39
C ALA A 88 21.72 10.48 -37.18
N GLY A 89 22.70 11.40 -37.13
CA GLY A 89 23.63 11.50 -35.99
C GLY A 89 22.95 11.81 -34.64
N TRP A 90 21.78 12.46 -34.66
CA TRP A 90 21.02 12.79 -33.44
C TRP A 90 20.18 11.62 -32.90
N ARG A 91 20.12 10.48 -33.60
CA ARG A 91 19.29 9.31 -33.22
C ARG A 91 19.55 8.82 -31.80
N TYR A 92 20.80 8.93 -31.33
CA TYR A 92 21.18 8.47 -30.00
C TYR A 92 20.57 9.33 -28.89
N TRP A 93 20.48 10.65 -29.09
CA TRP A 93 19.82 11.55 -28.14
C TRP A 93 18.33 11.24 -28.01
N VAL A 94 17.68 10.96 -29.13
CA VAL A 94 16.26 10.58 -29.15
C VAL A 94 16.05 9.19 -28.56
N ALA A 95 16.97 8.24 -28.78
CA ALA A 95 16.89 6.89 -28.20
C ALA A 95 16.99 6.88 -26.67
N VAL A 96 17.74 7.81 -26.07
CA VAL A 96 17.90 7.93 -24.59
C VAL A 96 16.79 8.78 -23.96
N LEU A 97 16.06 9.56 -24.76
CA LEU A 97 14.98 10.44 -24.28
C LEU A 97 13.94 9.75 -23.36
N PRO A 98 13.53 8.48 -23.57
CA PRO A 98 12.60 7.76 -22.68
C PRO A 98 13.15 7.46 -21.27
N VAL A 99 14.47 7.58 -21.05
CA VAL A 99 15.09 7.37 -19.74
C VAL A 99 14.69 8.47 -18.75
N LEU A 100 14.52 9.70 -19.22
CA LEU A 100 14.08 10.83 -18.38
C LEU A 100 12.70 10.61 -17.76
N PRO A 101 11.62 10.32 -18.54
CA PRO A 101 10.32 10.03 -17.95
C PRO A 101 10.34 8.77 -17.09
N ALA A 102 11.12 7.74 -17.44
CA ALA A 102 11.30 6.56 -16.57
C ALA A 102 11.87 6.96 -15.19
N GLY A 103 12.90 7.80 -15.15
CA GLY A 103 13.47 8.32 -13.90
C GLY A 103 12.47 9.11 -13.06
N ILE A 104 11.66 9.96 -13.70
CA ILE A 104 10.60 10.73 -13.02
C ILE A 104 9.56 9.78 -12.39
N VAL A 105 9.12 8.76 -13.13
CA VAL A 105 8.17 7.77 -12.64
C VAL A 105 8.73 7.04 -11.42
N ILE A 106 9.99 6.58 -11.49
CA ILE A 106 10.66 5.91 -10.37
C ILE A 106 10.71 6.83 -9.16
N TRP A 107 11.12 8.09 -9.33
CA TRP A 107 11.20 9.05 -8.24
C TRP A 107 9.83 9.31 -7.60
N LEU A 108 8.78 9.49 -8.40
CA LEU A 108 7.41 9.68 -7.91
C LEU A 108 6.93 8.46 -7.11
N VAL A 109 7.23 7.25 -7.59
CA VAL A 109 6.88 5.98 -6.92
C VAL A 109 7.59 5.86 -5.58
N VAL A 110 8.92 6.04 -5.54
CA VAL A 110 9.71 5.94 -4.30
C VAL A 110 9.24 6.97 -3.28
N ARG A 111 9.01 8.22 -3.72
CA ARG A 111 8.49 9.29 -2.87
C ARG A 111 7.10 8.96 -2.32
N GLN A 112 6.23 8.33 -3.12
CA GLN A 112 4.91 7.90 -2.69
C GLN A 112 4.99 6.77 -1.68
N LEU A 113 5.77 5.73 -1.97
CA LEU A 113 5.95 4.57 -1.08
C LEU A 113 6.41 4.97 0.33
N GLY A 114 7.27 5.98 0.45
CA GLY A 114 7.71 6.50 1.75
C GLY A 114 6.64 7.27 2.55
N ARG A 115 5.51 7.62 1.95
CA ARG A 115 4.41 8.37 2.57
C ARG A 115 3.19 7.49 2.88
N LEU A 116 3.23 6.21 2.53
CA LEU A 116 2.14 5.27 2.76
C LEU A 116 2.18 4.72 4.19
N ASP A 117 1.00 4.49 4.75
CA ASP A 117 0.86 3.75 6.01
C ASP A 117 1.23 2.27 5.82
N GLU A 118 1.53 1.57 6.91
CA GLU A 118 2.03 0.18 6.87
C GLU A 118 1.08 -0.79 6.13
N VAL A 119 -0.24 -0.59 6.28
CA VAL A 119 -1.26 -1.39 5.58
C VAL A 119 -1.19 -1.20 4.06
N GLN A 120 -1.08 0.05 3.60
CA GLN A 120 -1.01 0.39 2.18
C GLN A 120 0.32 -0.06 1.58
N LYS A 121 1.41 0.10 2.32
CA LYS A 121 2.74 -0.38 1.94
C LYS A 121 2.73 -1.90 1.73
N ARG A 122 2.09 -2.67 2.61
CA ARG A 122 1.95 -4.13 2.46
C ARG A 122 1.22 -4.50 1.17
N THR A 123 0.10 -3.83 0.86
CA THR A 123 -0.64 -4.05 -0.40
C THR A 123 0.20 -3.71 -1.63
N GLN A 124 0.93 -2.59 -1.59
CA GLN A 124 1.83 -2.21 -2.69
C GLN A 124 2.94 -3.24 -2.89
N MET A 125 3.57 -3.71 -1.82
CA MET A 125 4.63 -4.73 -1.92
C MET A 125 4.11 -6.06 -2.47
N GLN A 126 2.89 -6.47 -2.10
CA GLN A 126 2.25 -7.65 -2.69
C GLN A 126 2.00 -7.47 -4.19
N ALA A 127 1.53 -6.29 -4.61
CA ALA A 127 1.29 -6.01 -6.02
C ALA A 127 2.59 -5.90 -6.82
N ILE A 128 3.66 -5.33 -6.27
CA ILE A 128 5.01 -5.31 -6.88
C ILE A 128 5.56 -6.72 -7.00
N GLY A 129 5.44 -7.55 -5.96
CA GLY A 129 5.86 -8.94 -5.99
C GLY A 129 5.13 -9.76 -7.06
N PHE A 130 3.81 -9.57 -7.17
CA PHE A 130 3.01 -10.16 -8.25
C PHE A 130 3.49 -9.67 -9.63
N ALA A 131 3.72 -8.36 -9.78
CA ALA A 131 4.19 -7.80 -11.03
C ALA A 131 5.53 -8.37 -11.48
N LEU A 132 6.49 -8.47 -10.55
CA LEU A 132 7.80 -9.08 -10.80
C LEU A 132 7.66 -10.54 -11.23
N ALA A 133 6.86 -11.33 -10.51
CA ALA A 133 6.65 -12.74 -10.83
C ALA A 133 5.95 -12.91 -12.20
N ALA A 134 4.91 -12.13 -12.46
CA ALA A 134 4.16 -12.15 -13.72
C ALA A 134 5.04 -11.72 -14.91
N THR A 135 5.79 -10.62 -14.78
CA THR A 135 6.74 -10.18 -15.80
C THR A 135 7.81 -11.24 -16.03
N GLY A 136 8.40 -11.77 -14.96
CA GLY A 136 9.41 -12.83 -15.05
C GLY A 136 8.88 -14.06 -15.80
N LEU A 137 7.68 -14.51 -15.46
CA LEU A 137 7.04 -15.64 -16.14
C LEU A 137 6.84 -15.38 -17.63
N VAL A 138 6.37 -14.18 -18.00
CA VAL A 138 6.17 -13.80 -19.41
C VAL A 138 7.50 -13.68 -20.15
N THR A 139 8.51 -13.02 -19.57
CA THR A 139 9.81 -12.84 -20.22
C THR A 139 10.57 -14.16 -20.35
N PHE A 140 10.52 -15.03 -19.33
CA PHE A 140 11.09 -16.37 -19.42
C PHE A 140 10.36 -17.23 -20.44
N GLY A 141 9.02 -17.22 -20.41
CA GLY A 141 8.20 -17.90 -21.41
C GLY A 141 8.57 -17.45 -22.82
N TYR A 142 8.70 -16.14 -23.04
CA TYR A 142 9.12 -15.60 -24.33
C TYR A 142 10.54 -16.01 -24.71
N GLY A 143 11.48 -16.09 -23.76
CA GLY A 143 12.83 -16.58 -24.01
C GLY A 143 12.86 -18.02 -24.55
N PHE A 144 11.97 -18.90 -24.09
CA PHE A 144 11.82 -20.23 -24.70
C PHE A 144 11.28 -20.16 -26.13
N LEU A 145 10.38 -19.22 -26.38
CA LEU A 145 9.83 -18.95 -27.71
C LEU A 145 10.89 -18.40 -28.67
N GLU A 146 11.81 -17.54 -28.20
CA GLU A 146 12.98 -17.10 -28.98
C GLU A 146 13.84 -18.31 -29.38
N GLY A 147 14.04 -19.26 -28.46
CA GLY A 147 14.72 -20.53 -28.74
C GLY A 147 14.04 -21.39 -29.81
N ALA A 148 12.73 -21.22 -30.02
CA ALA A 148 11.95 -21.88 -31.06
C ALA A 148 11.92 -21.09 -32.39
N GLY A 149 12.58 -19.94 -32.47
CA GLY A 149 12.71 -19.12 -33.68
C GLY A 149 11.88 -17.83 -33.71
N LEU A 150 11.26 -17.41 -32.60
CA LEU A 150 10.64 -16.08 -32.54
C LEU A 150 11.69 -14.95 -32.52
N PRO A 151 11.34 -13.75 -33.02
CA PRO A 151 12.21 -12.59 -32.98
C PRO A 151 12.59 -12.21 -31.55
N GLN A 152 13.78 -11.65 -31.36
CA GLN A 152 14.24 -11.20 -30.04
C GLN A 152 13.37 -10.09 -29.46
N LEU A 153 12.94 -10.27 -28.21
CA LEU A 153 12.22 -9.27 -27.45
C LEU A 153 13.18 -8.16 -27.03
N SER A 154 12.83 -6.92 -27.36
CA SER A 154 13.59 -5.79 -26.82
C SER A 154 13.37 -5.69 -25.31
N SER A 155 14.46 -5.72 -24.54
CA SER A 155 14.45 -5.57 -23.08
C SER A 155 13.80 -4.25 -22.62
N ILE A 156 13.65 -3.28 -23.52
CA ILE A 156 12.99 -1.99 -23.27
C ILE A 156 11.51 -2.14 -22.88
N PHE A 157 10.87 -3.26 -23.28
CA PHE A 157 9.47 -3.54 -22.95
C PHE A 157 9.28 -4.17 -21.57
N VAL A 158 10.34 -4.65 -20.92
CA VAL A 158 10.26 -5.35 -19.63
C VAL A 158 9.73 -4.42 -18.54
N LEU A 159 10.30 -3.20 -18.47
CA LEU A 159 9.91 -2.20 -17.47
C LEU A 159 8.45 -1.75 -17.61
N PRO A 160 7.94 -1.34 -18.80
CA PRO A 160 6.52 -1.02 -18.95
C PRO A 160 5.61 -2.22 -18.70
N MET A 161 6.01 -3.43 -19.08
CA MET A 161 5.22 -4.64 -18.81
C MET A 161 5.08 -4.89 -17.31
N MET A 162 6.17 -4.73 -16.55
CA MET A 162 6.15 -4.82 -15.09
C MET A 162 5.25 -3.76 -14.47
N ALA A 163 5.33 -2.53 -14.94
CA ALA A 163 4.45 -1.48 -14.46
C ALA A 163 2.97 -1.75 -14.75
N ALA A 164 2.66 -2.32 -15.93
CA ALA A 164 1.30 -2.73 -16.28
C ALA A 164 0.79 -3.85 -15.35
N PHE A 165 1.59 -4.88 -15.10
CA PHE A 165 1.20 -5.94 -14.16
C PHE A 165 1.07 -5.44 -12.72
N TRP A 166 1.87 -4.46 -12.31
CA TRP A 166 1.71 -3.84 -11.01
C TRP A 166 0.36 -3.11 -10.89
N GLY A 167 -0.03 -2.34 -11.89
CA GLY A 167 -1.36 -1.71 -11.96
C GLY A 167 -2.49 -2.75 -11.93
N LEU A 168 -2.36 -3.85 -12.69
CA LEU A 168 -3.32 -4.95 -12.68
C LEU A 168 -3.41 -5.66 -11.32
N GLY A 169 -2.27 -5.87 -10.64
CA GLY A 169 -2.24 -6.45 -9.30
C GLY A 169 -3.01 -5.60 -8.29
N LEU A 170 -2.84 -4.28 -8.33
CA LEU A 170 -3.59 -3.36 -7.48
C LEU A 170 -5.09 -3.39 -7.79
N LEU A 171 -5.47 -3.40 -9.07
CA LEU A 171 -6.87 -3.48 -9.50
C LEU A 171 -7.51 -4.81 -9.06
N GLY A 172 -6.80 -5.93 -9.23
CA GLY A 172 -7.27 -7.25 -8.81
C GLY A 172 -7.50 -7.35 -7.30
N LEU A 173 -6.60 -6.79 -6.50
CA LEU A 173 -6.79 -6.71 -5.04
C LEU A 173 -8.01 -5.83 -4.70
N ALA A 174 -8.15 -4.66 -5.31
CA ALA A 174 -9.29 -3.78 -5.09
C ALA A 174 -10.63 -4.45 -5.43
N LEU A 175 -10.71 -5.15 -6.56
CA LEU A 175 -11.90 -5.92 -6.97
C LEU A 175 -12.21 -7.05 -6.00
N ARG A 176 -11.20 -7.78 -5.52
CA ARG A 176 -11.37 -8.85 -4.54
C ARG A 176 -11.96 -8.35 -3.22
N TYR A 177 -11.54 -7.18 -2.76
CA TYR A 177 -12.11 -6.56 -1.55
C TYR A 177 -13.54 -6.09 -1.76
N ARG A 178 -13.89 -5.62 -2.97
CA ARG A 178 -15.25 -5.21 -3.31
C ARG A 178 -16.22 -6.39 -3.42
N PHE A 179 -15.79 -7.51 -3.99
CA PHE A 179 -16.64 -8.69 -4.20
C PHE A 179 -16.80 -9.59 -2.95
N ARG A 180 -15.95 -9.44 -1.93
CA ARG A 180 -16.06 -10.18 -0.65
C ARG A 180 -16.83 -9.42 0.44
N ARG A 181 -17.43 -8.29 0.10
CA ARG A 181 -18.41 -7.57 0.92
C ARG A 181 -19.80 -7.83 0.38
#